data_AF-A0A222SKC1-F1
#
_entry.id   AF-A0A222SKC1-F1
#
_cell.length_a   1.000
_cell.length_b   1.000
_cell.length_c   1.000
_cell.angle_alpha   90.00
_cell.angle_beta   90.00
_cell.angle_gamma   90.00
#
_symmetry.space_group_name_H-M   'P 1'
#
loop_
_entity.id
_entity.type
_entity.pdbx_description
1 polymer ?
#
loop_
_entity_poly.entity_id
_entity_poly.type
_entity_poly.pdbx_seq_one_letter_code
_entity_poly.pdbx_strand_id
1 'polypeptide(L)'
;MQLRRRQFEIIQEHALRDLPYECCGLFAGVRTLNRDGEYENVVYEIAPCENVLYSGREHGFEISFSEFIDVEREAMSLGYEIVGSYHSHIDSAAIPSNNDIDFARPGHSMLIITIQDRQPAAVTSWCRRESGGFHQEAIRVIE
;
A
#
# COMPACT_ATOMS: atom_id res chain seq x y z
N MET A 1 -10.45 -2.98 1.19
CA MET A 1 -9.87 -2.00 2.13
C MET A 1 -10.68 -0.70 2.16
N GLN A 2 -10.67 -0.02 3.30
CA GLN A 2 -11.25 1.32 3.49
C GLN A 2 -10.17 2.33 3.82
N LEU A 3 -10.24 3.52 3.21
CA LEU A 3 -9.39 4.66 3.54
C LEU A 3 -10.14 5.98 3.27
N ARG A 4 -9.77 7.05 3.96
CA ARG A 4 -10.35 8.40 3.81
C ARG A 4 -9.80 9.11 2.57
N ARG A 5 -10.57 10.05 2.03
CA ARG A 5 -10.14 10.95 0.92
C ARG A 5 -8.73 11.49 1.12
N ARG A 6 -8.45 12.05 2.30
CA ARG A 6 -7.16 12.67 2.61
C ARG A 6 -5.99 11.67 2.56
N GLN A 7 -6.21 10.43 2.99
CA GLN A 7 -5.20 9.38 2.94
C GLN A 7 -4.88 9.00 1.48
N PHE A 8 -5.91 8.95 0.63
CA PHE A 8 -5.74 8.72 -0.80
C PHE A 8 -4.96 9.86 -1.50
N GLU A 9 -5.19 11.11 -1.09
CA GLU A 9 -4.45 12.27 -1.59
C GLU A 9 -2.97 12.20 -1.21
N ILE A 10 -2.64 11.82 0.04
CA ILE A 10 -1.25 11.64 0.49
C ILE A 10 -0.51 10.62 -0.39
N ILE A 11 -1.15 9.51 -0.74
CA ILE A 11 -0.57 8.48 -1.62
C ILE A 11 -0.29 9.06 -3.02
N GLN A 12 -1.23 9.81 -3.59
CA GLN A 12 -1.07 10.44 -4.91
C GLN A 12 0.03 11.51 -4.91
N GLU A 13 0.03 12.37 -3.89
CA GLU A 13 1.06 13.41 -3.69
C GLU A 13 2.45 12.77 -3.58
N HIS A 14 2.56 11.66 -2.84
CA HIS A 14 3.81 10.90 -2.71
C HIS A 14 4.27 10.32 -4.06
N ALA A 15 3.39 9.61 -4.77
CA ALA A 15 3.72 8.99 -6.06
C ALA A 15 4.18 10.01 -7.11
N LEU A 16 3.61 11.22 -7.11
CA LEU A 16 4.03 12.29 -8.01
C LEU A 16 5.35 12.96 -7.60
N ARG A 17 5.60 13.08 -6.30
CA ARG A 17 6.81 13.70 -5.76
C ARG A 17 8.06 12.89 -6.06
N ASP A 18 7.96 11.57 -5.99
CA ASP A 18 9.12 10.67 -6.04
C ASP A 18 9.52 10.26 -7.47
N LEU A 19 8.79 10.74 -8.49
CA LEU A 19 9.18 10.60 -9.89
C LEU A 19 10.65 11.03 -10.13
N PRO A 20 11.46 10.25 -10.88
CA PRO A 20 11.07 9.13 -11.73
C PRO A 20 11.12 7.74 -11.05
N TYR A 21 11.21 7.69 -9.72
CA TYR A 21 11.30 6.45 -8.96
C TYR A 21 9.94 6.02 -8.42
N GLU A 22 9.80 4.72 -8.15
CA GLU A 22 8.67 4.21 -7.42
C GLU A 22 8.70 4.71 -5.97
N CYS A 23 7.59 5.29 -5.52
CA CYS A 23 7.35 5.57 -4.11
C CYS A 23 6.88 4.30 -3.39
N CYS A 24 7.01 4.26 -2.06
CA CYS A 24 6.47 3.19 -1.23
C CYS A 24 6.04 3.69 0.14
N GLY A 25 5.17 2.95 0.81
CA GLY A 25 4.81 3.26 2.19
C GLY A 25 3.89 2.24 2.82
N LEU A 26 3.55 2.50 4.08
CA LEU A 26 2.81 1.59 4.95
C LEU A 26 1.44 2.20 5.32
N PHE A 27 0.49 1.31 5.56
CA PHE A 27 -0.82 1.63 6.10
C PHE A 27 -0.90 1.17 7.55
N ALA A 28 -1.14 2.11 8.45
CA ALA A 28 -1.48 1.80 9.84
C ALA A 28 -2.98 1.93 10.04
N GLY A 29 -3.58 0.94 10.70
CA GLY A 29 -5.01 0.86 10.83
C GLY A 29 -5.47 -0.29 11.70
N VAL A 30 -6.67 -0.79 11.42
CA VAL A 30 -7.23 -1.95 12.11
C VAL A 30 -7.86 -2.91 11.11
N ARG A 31 -7.80 -4.21 11.42
CA ARG A 31 -8.55 -5.23 10.70
C ARG A 31 -9.90 -5.47 11.37
N THR A 32 -10.99 -5.34 10.62
CA THR A 32 -12.36 -5.49 11.13
C THR A 32 -13.14 -6.53 10.32
N LEU A 33 -14.25 -7.04 10.85
CA LEU A 33 -15.19 -7.84 10.06
C LEU A 33 -16.19 -6.91 9.37
N ASN A 34 -16.36 -7.08 8.07
CA ASN A 34 -17.41 -6.41 7.32
C ASN A 34 -18.79 -7.07 7.59
N ARG A 35 -19.85 -6.51 7.00
CA ARG A 35 -21.23 -6.99 7.19
C ARG A 35 -21.45 -8.43 6.72
N ASP A 36 -20.63 -8.89 5.80
CA ASP A 36 -20.68 -10.24 5.23
C ASP A 36 -19.81 -11.23 6.02
N GLY A 37 -19.18 -10.78 7.12
CA GLY A 37 -18.32 -11.61 7.97
C GLY A 37 -16.93 -11.85 7.39
N GLU A 38 -16.52 -11.10 6.37
CA GLU A 38 -15.16 -11.16 5.83
C GLU A 38 -14.28 -10.09 6.48
N TYR A 39 -12.99 -10.40 6.65
CA TYR A 39 -12.04 -9.41 7.15
C TYR A 39 -11.80 -8.28 6.14
N GLU A 40 -11.75 -7.06 6.64
CA GLU A 40 -11.43 -5.85 5.90
C GLU A 40 -10.48 -4.96 6.70
N ASN A 41 -9.46 -4.44 6.02
CA ASN A 41 -8.54 -3.45 6.55
C ASN A 41 -9.13 -2.05 6.46
N VAL A 42 -9.16 -1.34 7.59
CA VAL A 42 -9.55 0.07 7.72
C VAL A 42 -8.31 0.88 8.03
N VAL A 43 -7.90 1.74 7.11
CA VAL A 43 -6.69 2.55 7.22
C VAL A 43 -6.97 3.83 7.99
N TYR A 44 -6.17 4.12 9.01
CA TYR A 44 -6.25 5.35 9.80
C TYR A 44 -5.09 6.31 9.52
N GLU A 45 -3.89 5.78 9.25
CA GLU A 45 -2.71 6.60 8.94
C GLU A 45 -1.98 6.06 7.71
N ILE A 46 -1.39 6.99 6.96
CA ILE A 46 -0.50 6.71 5.83
C ILE A 46 0.91 7.12 6.24
N ALA A 47 1.84 6.18 6.18
CA ALA A 47 3.25 6.43 6.41
C ALA A 47 4.02 6.31 5.07
N PRO A 48 4.29 7.43 4.38
CA PRO A 48 5.30 7.46 3.32
C PRO A 48 6.65 6.97 3.85
N CYS A 49 7.29 6.05 3.12
CA CYS A 49 8.63 5.55 3.43
C CYS A 49 9.59 5.85 2.27
N GLU A 50 10.88 5.87 2.56
CA GLU A 50 11.91 6.01 1.54
C GLU A 50 12.09 4.69 0.77
N ASN A 51 12.19 4.80 -0.57
CA ASN A 51 12.64 3.70 -1.41
C ASN A 51 14.17 3.55 -1.33
N VAL A 52 14.63 2.62 -0.50
CA VAL A 52 16.06 2.36 -0.25
C VAL A 52 16.68 1.33 -1.18
N LEU A 53 15.95 0.86 -2.20
CA LEU A 53 16.46 -0.13 -3.15
C LEU A 53 17.71 0.41 -3.85
N TYR A 54 18.81 -0.34 -3.78
CA TYR A 54 20.13 0.13 -4.24
C TYR A 54 20.19 0.44 -5.75
N SER A 55 19.50 -0.36 -6.56
CA SER A 55 19.49 -0.24 -8.03
C SER A 55 18.15 -0.70 -8.59
N GLY A 56 17.64 -0.02 -9.63
CA GLY A 56 16.36 -0.36 -10.25
C GLY A 56 15.14 0.28 -9.59
N ARG A 57 15.31 1.44 -8.91
CA ARG A 57 14.22 2.16 -8.22
C ARG A 57 13.12 2.66 -9.14
N GLU A 58 13.40 2.72 -10.44
CA GLU A 58 12.43 3.02 -11.49
C GLU A 58 11.39 1.89 -11.71
N HIS A 59 11.66 0.68 -11.23
CA HIS A 59 10.87 -0.54 -11.45
C HIS A 59 10.72 -1.41 -10.20
N GLY A 60 10.98 -0.83 -9.03
CA GLY A 60 10.86 -1.54 -7.78
C GLY A 60 11.19 -0.66 -6.57
N PHE A 61 10.91 -1.20 -5.41
CA PHE A 61 11.16 -0.53 -4.14
C PHE A 61 11.60 -1.50 -3.05
N GLU A 62 12.24 -0.93 -2.03
CA GLU A 62 12.49 -1.59 -0.76
C GLU A 62 12.19 -0.58 0.34
N ILE A 63 11.34 -0.95 1.31
CA ILE A 63 11.07 -0.12 2.48
C ILE A 63 12.20 -0.33 3.48
N SER A 64 12.78 0.76 3.99
CA SER A 64 13.80 0.67 5.03
C SER A 64 13.30 -0.12 6.24
N PHE A 65 14.09 -1.08 6.70
CA PHE A 65 13.77 -1.84 7.92
C PHE A 65 13.61 -0.93 9.15
N SER A 66 14.40 0.15 9.26
CA SER A 66 14.26 1.07 10.39
C SER A 66 12.94 1.84 10.33
N GLU A 67 12.54 2.33 9.16
CA GLU A 67 11.26 3.02 8.99
C GLU A 67 10.09 2.07 9.26
N PHE A 68 10.15 0.83 8.79
CA PHE A 68 9.14 -0.17 9.10
C PHE A 68 8.95 -0.35 10.61
N ILE A 69 10.05 -0.49 11.36
CA ILE A 69 10.01 -0.66 12.82
C ILE A 69 9.48 0.59 13.52
N ASP A 70 9.85 1.78 13.04
CA ASP A 70 9.37 3.04 13.62
C ASP A 70 7.86 3.21 13.39
N VAL A 71 7.37 2.92 12.18
CA VAL A 71 5.94 2.93 11.85
C VAL A 71 5.18 1.87 12.66
N GLU A 72 5.72 0.66 12.80
CA GLU A 72 5.10 -0.40 13.60
C GLU A 72 4.95 0.04 15.07
N ARG A 73 6.00 0.61 15.66
CA ARG A 73 5.97 1.12 17.04
C ARG A 73 4.96 2.24 17.22
N GLU A 74 4.92 3.19 16.29
CA GLU A 74 3.97 4.30 16.33
C GLU A 74 2.53 3.79 16.20
N ALA A 75 2.27 2.90 15.23
CA ALA A 75 0.96 2.27 15.05
C ALA A 75 0.51 1.56 16.33
N MET A 76 1.38 0.73 16.92
CA MET A 76 1.08 0.04 18.18
C MET A 76 0.76 1.00 19.32
N SER A 77 1.46 2.14 19.41
CA SER A 77 1.19 3.15 20.45
C SER A 77 -0.20 3.79 20.34
N LEU A 78 -0.77 3.78 19.13
CA LEU A 78 -2.11 4.28 18.82
C LEU A 78 -3.18 3.16 18.86
N GLY A 79 -2.80 1.92 19.19
CA GLY A 79 -3.70 0.77 19.15
C GLY A 79 -4.00 0.26 17.74
N TYR A 80 -3.16 0.61 16.77
CA TYR A 80 -3.22 0.17 15.38
C TYR A 80 -2.19 -0.92 15.10
N GLU A 81 -2.32 -1.53 13.93
CA GLU A 81 -1.36 -2.45 13.34
C GLU A 81 -1.02 -2.01 11.91
N ILE A 82 0.07 -2.54 11.34
CA ILE A 82 0.33 -2.40 9.91
C ILE A 82 -0.63 -3.34 9.17
N VAL A 83 -1.60 -2.75 8.48
CA VAL A 83 -2.65 -3.49 7.75
C VAL A 83 -2.35 -3.63 6.25
N GLY A 84 -1.33 -2.94 5.76
CA GLY A 84 -1.01 -2.94 4.34
C GLY A 84 0.17 -2.07 3.97
N SER A 85 0.46 -2.04 2.67
CA SER A 85 1.43 -1.16 2.05
C SER A 85 0.88 -0.60 0.74
N TYR A 86 1.57 0.42 0.24
CA TYR A 86 1.41 0.87 -1.13
C TYR A 86 2.75 1.09 -1.80
N HIS A 87 2.71 1.05 -3.13
CA HIS A 87 3.79 1.55 -3.97
C HIS A 87 3.22 2.11 -5.26
N SER A 88 4.05 2.85 -5.99
CA SER A 88 3.69 3.37 -7.31
C SER A 88 4.39 2.60 -8.42
N HIS A 89 3.73 2.43 -9.55
CA HIS A 89 4.34 2.01 -10.79
C HIS A 89 4.52 3.19 -11.74
N ILE A 90 5.63 3.23 -12.48
CA ILE A 90 5.91 4.27 -13.49
C ILE A 90 5.71 3.68 -14.90
N ASP A 91 4.82 4.29 -15.68
CA ASP A 91 4.50 3.90 -17.07
C ASP A 91 4.17 2.40 -17.26
N SER A 92 3.70 1.74 -16.19
CA SER A 92 3.32 0.31 -16.19
C SER A 92 1.96 0.11 -15.53
N ALA A 93 1.31 -1.03 -15.77
CA ALA A 93 -0.04 -1.27 -15.26
C ALA A 93 -0.07 -1.38 -13.73
N ALA A 94 -1.13 -0.90 -13.08
CA ALA A 94 -1.38 -1.10 -11.66
C ALA A 94 -1.84 -2.54 -11.37
N ILE A 95 -0.97 -3.51 -11.63
CA ILE A 95 -1.14 -4.92 -11.31
C ILE A 95 0.12 -5.42 -10.60
N PRO A 96 -0.01 -6.36 -9.65
CA PRO A 96 1.12 -6.90 -8.92
C PRO A 96 2.11 -7.60 -9.86
N SER A 97 3.40 -7.39 -9.64
CA SER A 97 4.46 -8.25 -10.18
C SER A 97 4.48 -9.61 -9.48
N ASN A 98 5.23 -10.57 -10.04
CA ASN A 98 5.44 -11.86 -9.36
C ASN A 98 6.13 -11.67 -8.00
N ASN A 99 7.05 -10.71 -7.91
CA ASN A 99 7.74 -10.38 -6.66
C ASN A 99 6.74 -9.92 -5.59
N ASP A 100 5.82 -9.03 -5.96
CA ASP A 100 4.78 -8.54 -5.05
C ASP A 100 3.90 -9.68 -4.53
N ILE A 101 3.53 -10.61 -5.41
CA ILE A 101 2.75 -11.79 -5.06
C ILE A 101 3.54 -12.64 -4.06
N ASP A 102 4.81 -12.95 -4.35
CA ASP A 102 5.63 -13.85 -3.52
C ASP A 102 5.85 -13.31 -2.10
N PHE A 103 5.98 -11.99 -1.96
CA PHE A 103 6.17 -11.33 -0.65
C PHE A 103 4.86 -10.93 0.05
N ALA A 104 3.71 -11.06 -0.61
CA ALA A 104 2.42 -10.72 -0.01
C ALA A 104 2.06 -11.66 1.15
N ARG A 105 1.89 -11.09 2.34
CA ARG A 105 1.42 -11.81 3.54
C ARG A 105 -0.11 -11.91 3.56
N PRO A 106 -0.69 -13.00 4.09
CA PRO A 106 -2.13 -13.10 4.29
C PRO A 106 -2.69 -11.92 5.09
N GLY A 107 -3.84 -11.38 4.65
CA GLY A 107 -4.52 -10.27 5.31
C GLY A 107 -3.88 -8.89 5.09
N HIS A 108 -2.75 -8.80 4.40
CA HIS A 108 -2.07 -7.53 4.10
C HIS A 108 -2.61 -6.93 2.80
N SER A 109 -3.15 -5.71 2.89
CA SER A 109 -3.59 -4.94 1.71
C SER A 109 -2.40 -4.37 0.97
N MET A 110 -2.37 -4.52 -0.35
CA MET A 110 -1.32 -3.97 -1.21
C MET A 110 -1.92 -3.09 -2.29
N LEU A 111 -1.83 -1.78 -2.09
CA LEU A 111 -2.32 -0.79 -3.04
C LEU A 111 -1.23 -0.43 -4.06
N ILE A 112 -1.58 -0.45 -5.33
CA ILE A 112 -0.69 -0.08 -6.43
C ILE A 112 -1.31 1.12 -7.15
N ILE A 113 -0.60 2.23 -7.19
CA ILE A 113 -0.96 3.41 -7.99
C ILE A 113 -0.05 3.49 -9.22
N THR A 114 -0.61 3.55 -10.42
CA THR A 114 0.21 3.80 -11.62
C THR A 114 0.21 5.27 -11.97
N ILE A 115 1.41 5.79 -12.25
CA ILE A 115 1.65 7.11 -12.83
C ILE A 115 2.00 6.93 -14.30
N GLN A 116 1.21 7.54 -15.18
CA GLN A 116 1.46 7.60 -16.61
C GLN A 116 1.49 9.05 -17.06
N ASP A 117 2.46 9.42 -17.90
CA ASP A 117 2.62 10.80 -18.38
C ASP A 117 2.63 11.84 -17.22
N ARG A 118 3.28 11.47 -16.11
CA ARG A 118 3.39 12.27 -14.87
C ARG A 118 2.05 12.57 -14.19
N GLN A 119 1.04 11.73 -14.39
CA GLN A 119 -0.28 11.85 -13.75
C GLN A 119 -0.78 10.49 -13.22
N PRO A 120 -1.55 10.45 -12.12
CA PRO A 120 -2.20 9.22 -11.67
C PRO A 120 -3.17 8.69 -12.73
N ALA A 121 -3.00 7.44 -13.17
CA ALA A 121 -3.80 6.85 -14.24
C ALA A 121 -4.73 5.73 -13.75
N ALA A 122 -4.28 4.91 -12.81
CA ALA A 122 -5.13 3.88 -12.18
C ALA A 122 -4.64 3.55 -10.77
N VAL A 123 -5.56 3.03 -9.95
CA VAL A 123 -5.24 2.48 -8.63
C VAL A 123 -5.95 1.16 -8.44
N THR A 124 -5.23 0.16 -7.98
CA THR A 124 -5.78 -1.14 -7.60
C THR A 124 -5.32 -1.50 -6.20
N SER A 125 -6.03 -2.41 -5.52
CA SER A 125 -5.55 -3.01 -4.28
C SER A 125 -5.70 -4.52 -4.36
N TRP A 126 -4.78 -5.22 -3.74
CA TRP A 126 -4.69 -6.67 -3.77
C TRP A 126 -4.44 -7.23 -2.38
N CYS A 127 -4.96 -8.42 -2.10
CA CYS A 127 -4.79 -9.06 -0.82
C CYS A 127 -4.63 -10.58 -0.98
N ARG A 128 -3.75 -11.17 -0.17
CA ARG A 128 -3.64 -12.63 -0.05
C ARG A 128 -4.64 -13.12 1.00
N ARG A 129 -5.48 -14.11 0.66
CA ARG A 129 -6.39 -14.74 1.63
C ARG A 129 -5.61 -15.71 2.53
N GLU A 130 -6.09 -15.90 3.75
CA GLU A 130 -5.57 -16.90 4.70
C GLU A 130 -5.59 -18.32 4.12
N SER A 131 -6.64 -18.64 3.36
CA SER A 131 -6.82 -19.92 2.67
C SER A 131 -5.90 -20.12 1.45
N GLY A 132 -5.02 -19.15 1.17
CA GLY A 132 -4.30 -19.05 -0.09
C GLY A 132 -5.09 -18.34 -1.19
N GLY A 133 -4.38 -17.95 -2.25
CA GLY A 133 -4.91 -17.15 -3.35
C GLY A 133 -4.65 -15.66 -3.21
N PHE A 134 -4.29 -15.02 -4.33
CA PHE A 134 -4.07 -13.59 -4.45
C PHE A 134 -5.19 -12.99 -5.29
N HIS A 135 -5.88 -11.97 -4.78
CA HIS A 135 -7.05 -11.41 -5.44
C HIS A 135 -7.06 -9.90 -5.33
N GLN A 136 -7.67 -9.26 -6.32
CA GLN A 136 -7.95 -7.85 -6.26
C GLN A 136 -9.06 -7.61 -5.22
N GLU A 137 -8.83 -6.66 -4.32
CA GLU A 137 -9.82 -6.20 -3.36
C GLU A 137 -10.35 -4.81 -3.74
N ALA A 138 -11.57 -4.51 -3.31
CA ALA A 138 -12.17 -3.20 -3.54
C ALA A 138 -11.51 -2.13 -2.66
N ILE A 139 -11.29 -0.95 -3.24
CA ILE A 139 -10.89 0.25 -2.51
C ILE A 139 -12.15 1.07 -2.23
N ARG A 140 -12.46 1.27 -0.96
CA ARG A 140 -13.57 2.12 -0.52
C ARG A 140 -13.02 3.42 0.05
N VAL A 141 -13.17 4.50 -0.70
CA VAL A 141 -12.82 5.85 -0.23
C VAL A 141 -14.00 6.43 0.53
N ILE A 142 -13.81 6.68 1.82
CA ILE A 142 -14.80 7.29 2.71
C ILE A 142 -14.50 8.79 2.92
N GLU A 143 -15.51 9.57 3.27
CA GLU A 143 -15.36 11.00 3.58
C GLU A 143 -14.75 11.25 4.96
#